data_AF-A0A652K4F4-F1
#
_entry.id   AF-A0A652K4F4-F1
#
_cell.length_a   1.000
_cell.length_b   1.000
_cell.length_c   1.000
_cell.angle_alpha   90.00
_cell.angle_beta   90.00
_cell.angle_gamma   90.00
#
_symmetry.space_group_name_H-M   'P 1'
#
loop_
_entity.id
_entity.type
_entity.pdbx_description
1 polymer ?
#
loop_
_entity_poly.entity_id
_entity_poly.type
_entity_poly.pdbx_seq_one_letter_code
_entity_poly.pdbx_strand_id
1 'polypeptide(L)'
;MSDAAQPTAAEVRAAAEAVKAALDRHLTAVERRTGDDDPDVYEAFNALAGAAEAYDELLYDRYDEVTPFETPGADGALPPYAGPDAPHALSLLIRRDYLVAEPKRLLAQARRVAEADGGADPTGPGARAGVSPLAALGVLFGEYEPDEIASRHKEFGLEEGDSTLWVTAAEELPEPGEWLNAPFEQADPERIVCRFDVSSVFDDDSDDDPDDDPEDDPVGVDTGQETGAGAP
;
A
#
# COMPACT_ATOMS: atom_id res chain seq x y z
N MET A 1 -36.61 -21.87 11.15
CA MET A 1 -35.48 -21.45 11.98
C MET A 1 -34.86 -22.72 12.51
N SER A 2 -33.73 -23.15 11.96
CA SER A 2 -33.10 -24.43 12.29
C SER A 2 -32.66 -24.43 13.76
N ASP A 3 -33.10 -25.46 14.48
CA ASP A 3 -32.65 -25.81 15.82
C ASP A 3 -31.24 -26.41 15.71
N ALA A 4 -30.24 -25.56 15.47
CA ALA A 4 -28.84 -25.97 15.54
C ALA A 4 -28.49 -26.14 17.03
N ALA A 5 -28.11 -27.36 17.40
CA ALA A 5 -27.74 -27.67 18.77
C ALA A 5 -26.55 -26.77 19.18
N GLN A 6 -26.74 -26.01 20.25
CA GLN A 6 -25.70 -25.17 20.85
C GLN A 6 -24.50 -26.03 21.28
N PRO A 7 -23.24 -25.57 21.05
CA PRO A 7 -22.06 -26.32 21.43
C PRO A 7 -22.04 -26.64 22.92
N THR A 8 -21.53 -27.81 23.29
CA THR A 8 -21.41 -28.23 24.67
C THR A 8 -20.16 -27.63 25.32
N ALA A 9 -20.19 -27.49 26.64
CA ALA A 9 -18.99 -27.10 27.40
C ALA A 9 -17.84 -28.13 27.28
N ALA A 10 -18.11 -29.35 26.81
CA ALA A 10 -17.08 -30.34 26.54
C ALA A 10 -16.37 -30.05 25.20
N GLU A 11 -17.12 -29.66 24.17
CA GLU A 11 -16.57 -29.26 22.86
C GLU A 11 -15.70 -28.02 22.97
N VAL A 12 -16.15 -26.99 23.71
CA VAL A 12 -15.32 -25.78 23.94
C VAL A 12 -14.01 -26.13 24.66
N ARG A 13 -14.05 -27.04 25.66
CA ARG A 13 -12.83 -27.51 26.34
C ARG A 13 -11.93 -28.32 25.41
N ALA A 14 -12.51 -29.16 24.55
CA ALA A 14 -11.75 -29.93 23.57
C ALA A 14 -11.04 -29.03 22.56
N ALA A 15 -11.71 -27.97 22.10
CA ALA A 15 -11.11 -26.96 21.23
C ALA A 15 -9.98 -26.19 21.93
N ALA A 16 -10.16 -25.81 23.21
CA ALA A 16 -9.10 -25.20 24.01
C ALA A 16 -7.87 -26.12 24.15
N GLU A 17 -8.07 -27.43 24.32
CA GLU A 17 -6.95 -28.39 24.32
C GLU A 17 -6.30 -28.54 22.94
N ALA A 18 -7.08 -28.45 21.86
CA ALA A 18 -6.55 -28.47 20.50
C ALA A 18 -5.64 -27.27 20.21
N VAL A 19 -6.00 -26.08 20.68
CA VAL A 19 -5.15 -24.87 20.61
C VAL A 19 -3.82 -25.09 21.33
N LYS A 20 -3.85 -25.60 22.57
CA LYS A 20 -2.63 -25.90 23.34
C LYS A 20 -1.74 -26.91 22.62
N ALA A 21 -2.31 -27.99 22.11
CA ALA A 21 -1.58 -29.00 21.36
C ALA A 21 -1.01 -28.46 20.04
N ALA A 22 -1.70 -27.53 19.38
CA ALA A 22 -1.17 -26.86 18.20
C ALA A 22 -0.04 -25.88 18.54
N LEU A 23 -0.13 -25.18 19.68
CA LEU A 23 0.92 -24.30 20.18
C LEU A 23 2.22 -25.07 20.46
N ASP A 24 2.12 -26.22 21.14
CA ASP A 24 3.26 -27.09 21.42
C ASP A 24 3.90 -27.63 20.13
N ARG A 25 3.08 -27.98 19.13
CA ARG A 25 3.56 -28.42 17.80
C ARG A 25 4.27 -27.30 17.06
N HIS A 26 3.70 -26.10 17.04
CA HIS A 26 4.30 -24.93 16.44
C HIS A 26 5.65 -24.60 17.09
N LEU A 27 5.71 -24.58 18.43
CA LEU A 27 6.98 -24.38 19.14
C LEU A 27 8.01 -25.45 18.78
N THR A 28 7.60 -26.72 18.74
CA THR A 28 8.49 -27.82 18.34
C THR A 28 9.03 -27.65 16.91
N ALA A 29 8.21 -27.17 15.98
CA ALA A 29 8.63 -26.89 14.60
C ALA A 29 9.65 -25.74 14.57
N VAL A 30 9.38 -24.65 15.30
CA VAL A 30 10.29 -23.50 15.41
C VAL A 30 11.64 -23.90 16.01
N GLU A 31 11.65 -24.73 17.06
CA GLU A 31 12.88 -25.23 17.68
C GLU A 31 13.71 -26.14 16.77
N ARG A 32 13.08 -26.74 15.75
CA ARG A 32 13.73 -27.65 14.79
C ARG A 32 14.02 -27.02 13.43
N ARG A 33 13.66 -25.74 13.23
CA ARG A 33 13.72 -25.10 11.93
C ARG A 33 15.12 -25.16 11.32
N THR A 34 15.17 -25.39 10.02
CA THR A 34 16.41 -25.56 9.24
C THR A 34 16.77 -24.33 8.40
N GLY A 35 15.90 -23.33 8.39
CA GLY A 35 16.07 -22.03 7.71
C GLY A 35 14.98 -21.04 8.11
N ASP A 36 15.00 -19.85 7.50
CA ASP A 36 14.01 -18.80 7.75
C ASP A 36 12.65 -19.10 7.08
N ASP A 37 12.65 -19.83 5.95
CA ASP A 37 11.45 -20.27 5.21
C ASP A 37 11.17 -21.78 5.38
N ASP A 38 11.15 -22.26 6.63
CA ASP A 38 10.93 -23.69 6.89
C ASP A 38 9.44 -24.07 6.70
N PRO A 39 9.11 -24.98 5.75
CA PRO A 39 7.72 -25.35 5.47
C PRO A 39 7.04 -26.02 6.66
N ASP A 40 7.78 -26.73 7.52
CA ASP A 40 7.20 -27.39 8.68
C ASP A 40 6.71 -26.36 9.73
N VAL A 41 7.40 -25.22 9.83
CA VAL A 41 7.00 -24.09 10.68
C VAL A 41 5.74 -23.44 10.12
N TYR A 42 5.67 -23.24 8.81
CA TYR A 42 4.51 -22.67 8.13
C TYR A 42 3.27 -23.55 8.26
N GLU A 43 3.40 -24.86 8.05
CA GLU A 43 2.29 -25.81 8.26
C GLU A 43 1.82 -25.83 9.72
N ALA A 44 2.75 -25.84 10.67
CA ALA A 44 2.40 -25.82 12.09
C ALA A 44 1.75 -24.50 12.52
N PHE A 45 2.16 -23.38 11.93
CA PHE A 45 1.53 -22.06 12.11
C PHE A 45 0.08 -22.08 11.62
N ASN A 46 -0.18 -22.53 10.39
CA ASN A 46 -1.54 -22.63 9.85
C ASN A 46 -2.44 -23.56 10.68
N ALA A 47 -1.88 -24.68 11.16
CA ALA A 47 -2.60 -25.60 12.03
C ALA A 47 -2.94 -24.99 13.41
N LEU A 48 -2.11 -24.08 13.91
CA LEU A 48 -2.38 -23.31 15.13
C LEU A 48 -3.46 -22.25 14.88
N ALA A 49 -3.38 -21.51 13.77
CA ALA A 49 -4.38 -20.51 13.41
C ALA A 49 -5.78 -21.13 13.30
N GLY A 50 -5.93 -22.22 12.53
CA GLY A 50 -7.21 -22.91 12.39
C GLY A 50 -7.74 -23.53 13.70
N ALA A 51 -6.84 -23.96 14.60
CA ALA A 51 -7.27 -24.43 15.93
C ALA A 51 -7.77 -23.28 16.81
N ALA A 52 -7.15 -22.10 16.72
CA ALA A 52 -7.56 -20.90 17.45
C ALA A 52 -8.91 -20.38 16.96
N GLU A 53 -9.12 -20.30 15.65
CA GLU A 53 -10.41 -19.91 15.05
C GLU A 53 -11.55 -20.84 15.48
N ALA A 54 -11.36 -22.16 15.38
CA ALA A 54 -12.37 -23.13 15.80
C ALA A 54 -12.69 -23.03 17.31
N TYR A 55 -11.71 -22.67 18.14
CA TYR A 55 -11.96 -22.41 19.56
C TYR A 55 -12.75 -21.12 19.78
N ASP A 56 -12.42 -20.05 19.06
CA ASP A 56 -13.10 -18.76 19.17
C ASP A 56 -14.56 -18.85 18.72
N GLU A 57 -14.85 -19.55 17.62
CA GLU A 57 -16.21 -19.83 17.16
C GLU A 57 -17.04 -20.57 18.22
N LEU A 58 -16.49 -21.65 18.78
CA LEU A 58 -17.18 -22.44 19.81
C LEU A 58 -17.33 -21.68 21.13
N LEU A 59 -16.38 -20.80 21.47
CA LEU A 59 -16.42 -19.94 22.63
C LEU A 59 -17.54 -18.90 22.49
N TYR A 60 -17.63 -18.26 21.33
CA TYR A 60 -18.66 -17.29 20.98
C TYR A 60 -20.04 -17.94 20.98
N ASP A 61 -20.22 -19.03 20.25
CA ASP A 61 -21.50 -19.73 20.12
C ASP A 61 -22.07 -20.15 21.48
N ARG A 62 -21.21 -20.53 22.43
CA ARG A 62 -21.64 -21.06 23.73
C ARG A 62 -21.68 -20.01 24.84
N TYR A 63 -20.78 -19.03 24.84
CA TYR A 63 -20.61 -18.10 25.95
C TYR A 63 -20.76 -16.64 25.56
N ASP A 64 -20.93 -16.31 24.27
CA ASP A 64 -21.01 -14.94 23.74
C ASP A 64 -19.74 -14.12 24.10
N GLU A 65 -18.59 -14.81 24.11
CA GLU A 65 -17.29 -14.25 24.45
C GLU A 65 -16.31 -14.52 23.31
N VAL A 66 -15.35 -13.61 23.13
CA VAL A 66 -14.29 -13.71 22.11
C VAL A 66 -12.92 -13.59 22.76
N THR A 67 -11.92 -14.20 22.13
CA THR A 67 -10.53 -14.07 22.56
C THR A 67 -9.93 -12.73 22.12
N PRO A 68 -8.98 -12.16 22.87
CA PRO A 68 -8.33 -10.89 22.50
C PRO A 68 -7.23 -11.08 21.44
N PHE A 69 -7.13 -12.25 20.81
CA PHE A 69 -6.09 -12.58 19.83
C PHE A 69 -6.70 -12.58 18.43
N GLU A 70 -6.14 -11.80 17.52
CA GLU A 70 -6.48 -11.89 16.10
C GLU A 70 -5.51 -12.86 15.44
N THR A 71 -6.03 -13.83 14.67
CA THR A 71 -5.19 -14.60 13.75
C THR A 71 -4.80 -13.65 12.61
N PRO A 72 -3.49 -13.41 12.38
CA PRO A 72 -3.09 -12.75 11.15
C PRO A 72 -3.65 -13.58 10.00
N GLY A 73 -4.24 -12.92 8.99
CA GLY A 73 -4.60 -13.61 7.76
C GLY A 73 -3.34 -14.25 7.17
N ALA A 74 -3.47 -15.04 6.10
CA ALA A 74 -2.30 -15.44 5.32
C ALA A 74 -1.71 -14.18 4.64
N ASP A 75 -0.96 -13.40 5.42
CA ASP A 75 -0.76 -11.98 5.22
C ASP A 75 0.17 -11.72 4.03
N GLY A 76 -0.45 -11.28 2.94
CA GLY A 76 0.21 -10.74 1.75
C GLY A 76 -0.31 -11.34 0.45
N ALA A 77 -0.75 -12.60 0.47
CA ALA A 77 -1.35 -13.24 -0.68
C ALA A 77 -2.85 -12.95 -0.70
N LEU A 78 -3.28 -12.14 -1.67
CA LEU A 78 -4.70 -11.97 -1.94
C LEU A 78 -5.31 -13.33 -2.32
N PRO A 79 -6.54 -13.65 -1.88
CA PRO A 79 -7.23 -14.82 -2.36
C PRO A 79 -7.39 -14.75 -3.89
N PRO A 80 -7.58 -15.89 -4.58
CA PRO A 80 -7.84 -15.89 -6.01
C PRO A 80 -9.02 -14.98 -6.35
N TYR A 81 -8.89 -14.18 -7.41
CA TYR A 81 -9.97 -13.32 -7.88
C TYR A 81 -11.23 -14.14 -8.16
N ALA A 82 -12.34 -13.76 -7.53
CA ALA A 82 -13.65 -14.40 -7.67
C ALA A 82 -14.71 -13.46 -8.28
N GLY A 83 -14.30 -12.30 -8.79
CA GLY A 83 -15.18 -11.32 -9.43
C GLY A 83 -15.51 -11.63 -10.90
N PRO A 84 -16.24 -10.71 -11.59
CA PRO A 84 -16.65 -10.92 -12.99
C PRO A 84 -15.46 -10.93 -13.95
N ASP A 85 -15.52 -11.78 -14.98
CA ASP A 85 -14.55 -11.81 -16.09
C ASP A 85 -14.62 -10.54 -16.97
N ALA A 86 -15.76 -9.86 -17.00
CA ALA A 86 -16.02 -8.65 -17.78
C ALA A 86 -16.66 -7.56 -16.89
N PRO A 87 -15.86 -6.84 -16.07
CA PRO A 87 -16.40 -5.83 -15.17
C PRO A 87 -16.93 -4.60 -15.93
N HIS A 88 -18.01 -4.02 -15.41
CA HIS A 88 -18.63 -2.81 -15.98
C HIS A 88 -18.14 -1.51 -15.32
N ALA A 89 -17.53 -1.60 -14.14
CA ALA A 89 -16.92 -0.48 -13.43
C ALA A 89 -15.73 -0.95 -12.59
N LEU A 90 -14.82 -0.01 -12.29
CA LEU A 90 -13.61 -0.23 -11.48
C LEU A 90 -13.51 0.84 -10.40
N SER A 91 -12.93 0.48 -9.25
CA SER A 91 -12.47 1.45 -8.23
C SER A 91 -10.97 1.34 -8.05
N LEU A 92 -10.30 2.48 -7.92
CA LEU A 92 -8.86 2.56 -7.64
C LEU A 92 -8.67 3.13 -6.24
N LEU A 93 -8.05 2.37 -5.35
CA LEU A 93 -7.69 2.82 -4.01
C LEU A 93 -6.18 3.04 -3.97
N ILE A 94 -5.77 4.29 -3.73
CA ILE A 94 -4.37 4.69 -3.76
C ILE A 94 -3.98 5.14 -2.36
N ARG A 95 -2.98 4.48 -1.79
CA ARG A 95 -2.25 4.94 -0.61
C ARG A 95 -0.93 5.55 -1.09
N ARG A 96 -0.69 6.82 -0.75
CA ARG A 96 0.60 7.50 -0.95
C ARG A 96 1.10 7.96 0.42
N ASP A 97 2.26 7.48 0.82
CA ASP A 97 2.87 7.89 2.07
C ASP A 97 3.87 9.04 1.81
N TYR A 98 3.91 10.00 2.72
CA TYR A 98 4.83 11.14 2.64
C TYR A 98 5.55 11.37 3.96
N LEU A 99 6.84 11.63 3.88
CA LEU A 99 7.62 12.19 4.98
C LEU A 99 7.55 13.72 4.91
N VAL A 100 7.34 14.37 6.05
CA VAL A 100 7.47 15.84 6.16
C VAL A 100 8.94 16.20 6.37
N ALA A 101 9.71 16.16 5.29
CA ALA A 101 11.17 16.35 5.32
C ALA A 101 11.58 17.81 5.57
N GLU A 102 10.84 18.79 5.01
CA GLU A 102 11.11 20.21 5.17
C GLU A 102 9.93 20.99 5.79
N PRO A 103 9.67 20.87 7.10
CA PRO A 103 8.54 21.53 7.76
C PRO A 103 8.49 23.06 7.56
N LYS A 104 9.65 23.71 7.43
CA LYS A 104 9.72 25.16 7.19
C LYS A 104 9.23 25.54 5.79
N ARG A 105 9.53 24.72 4.78
CA ARG A 105 9.06 24.91 3.40
C ARG A 105 7.55 24.71 3.33
N LEU A 106 7.06 23.65 3.97
CA LEU A 106 5.63 23.37 4.13
C LEU A 106 4.87 24.57 4.70
N LEU A 107 5.35 25.13 5.82
CA LEU A 107 4.75 26.32 6.44
C LEU A 107 4.80 27.56 5.53
N ALA A 108 5.89 27.75 4.79
CA ALA A 108 6.04 28.87 3.87
C ALA A 108 5.10 28.77 2.66
N GLN A 109 4.83 27.56 2.16
CA GLN A 109 3.85 27.33 1.10
C GLN A 109 2.43 27.60 1.57
N ALA A 110 2.04 27.03 2.72
CA ALA A 110 0.70 27.24 3.25
C ALA A 110 0.39 28.72 3.54
N ARG A 111 1.39 29.49 4.00
CA ARG A 111 1.25 30.95 4.16
C ARG A 111 1.00 31.65 2.83
N ARG A 112 1.73 31.29 1.78
CA ARG A 112 1.55 31.87 0.44
C ARG A 112 0.14 31.61 -0.11
N VAL A 113 -0.38 30.39 0.07
CA VAL A 113 -1.76 30.05 -0.30
C VAL A 113 -2.76 30.90 0.49
N ALA A 114 -2.65 30.93 1.82
CA ALA A 114 -3.56 31.69 2.66
C ALA A 114 -3.53 33.21 2.41
N GLU A 115 -2.38 33.76 1.99
CA GLU A 115 -2.25 35.16 1.58
C GLU A 115 -2.88 35.43 0.21
N ALA A 116 -2.81 34.47 -0.72
CA ALA A 116 -3.40 34.55 -2.05
C ALA A 116 -4.94 34.55 -2.03
N ASP A 117 -5.56 33.85 -1.08
CA ASP A 117 -7.02 33.77 -0.90
C ASP A 117 -7.69 35.05 -0.35
N GLY A 118 -6.93 36.14 -0.21
CA GLY A 118 -7.52 37.46 0.05
C GLY A 118 -7.69 37.82 1.53
N GLY A 119 -6.78 37.37 2.39
CA GLY A 119 -6.58 37.98 3.71
C GLY A 119 -7.56 37.53 4.79
N ALA A 120 -7.19 36.43 5.44
CA ALA A 120 -7.55 36.02 6.80
C ALA A 120 -8.97 36.39 7.28
N ASP A 121 -9.93 35.50 7.03
CA ASP A 121 -10.86 35.19 8.11
C ASP A 121 -9.99 34.78 9.32
N PRO A 122 -9.92 35.56 10.41
CA PRO A 122 -9.08 35.27 11.56
C PRO A 122 -9.48 33.97 12.27
N THR A 123 -10.61 33.38 11.88
CA THR A 123 -11.12 32.11 12.38
C THR A 123 -11.03 30.96 11.37
N GLY A 124 -10.68 31.24 10.11
CA GLY A 124 -10.60 30.25 9.03
C GLY A 124 -9.29 29.43 9.02
N PRO A 125 -9.24 28.32 8.24
CA PRO A 125 -8.06 27.44 8.15
C PRO A 125 -6.78 28.19 7.77
N GLY A 126 -6.88 29.17 6.85
CA GLY A 126 -5.77 30.00 6.41
C GLY A 126 -5.11 30.84 7.50
N ALA A 127 -5.83 31.25 8.55
CA ALA A 127 -5.25 32.00 9.66
C ALA A 127 -4.26 31.17 10.49
N ARG A 128 -4.35 29.83 10.43
CA ARG A 128 -3.45 28.90 11.13
C ARG A 128 -2.38 28.31 10.24
N ALA A 129 -2.35 28.64 8.94
CA ALA A 129 -1.41 28.11 7.95
C ALA A 129 0.05 28.14 8.39
N GLY A 130 0.43 29.19 9.14
CA GLY A 130 1.79 29.39 9.64
C GLY A 130 2.08 28.89 11.06
N VAL A 131 1.11 28.30 11.75
CA VAL A 131 1.16 28.00 13.20
C VAL A 131 1.79 26.63 13.47
N SER A 132 1.53 25.64 12.61
CA SER A 132 2.08 24.29 12.74
C SER A 132 2.08 23.54 11.41
N PRO A 133 2.95 22.53 11.22
CA PRO A 133 2.92 21.66 10.05
C PRO A 133 1.54 21.03 9.78
N LEU A 134 0.83 20.60 10.83
CA LEU A 134 -0.52 20.02 10.70
C LEU A 134 -1.52 21.03 10.09
N ALA A 135 -1.49 22.28 10.56
CA ALA A 135 -2.35 23.32 10.01
C ALA A 135 -1.95 23.68 8.56
N ALA A 136 -0.65 23.65 8.24
CA ALA A 136 -0.17 23.84 6.89
C ALA A 136 -0.66 22.72 5.93
N LEU A 137 -0.63 21.46 6.36
CA LEU A 137 -1.18 20.34 5.60
C LEU A 137 -2.67 20.53 5.31
N GLY A 138 -3.46 20.93 6.31
CA GLY A 138 -4.89 21.18 6.12
C GLY A 138 -5.19 22.30 5.12
N VAL A 139 -4.31 23.30 5.00
CA VAL A 139 -4.43 24.36 3.98
C VAL A 139 -4.06 23.83 2.60
N LEU A 140 -2.93 23.12 2.47
CA LEU A 140 -2.48 22.61 1.18
C LEU A 140 -3.44 21.56 0.60
N PHE A 141 -3.89 20.59 1.41
CA PHE A 141 -4.86 19.57 0.99
C PHE A 141 -6.29 20.10 0.84
N GLY A 142 -6.56 21.32 1.29
CA GLY A 142 -7.82 22.02 1.03
C GLY A 142 -7.80 22.82 -0.28
N GLU A 143 -6.63 23.25 -0.74
CA GLU A 143 -6.44 24.07 -1.94
C GLU A 143 -6.06 23.24 -3.17
N TYR A 144 -5.15 22.29 -3.01
CA TYR A 144 -4.60 21.51 -4.12
C TYR A 144 -5.26 20.15 -4.25
N GLU A 145 -5.47 19.71 -5.49
CA GLU A 145 -5.90 18.34 -5.76
C GLU A 145 -4.81 17.32 -5.36
N PRO A 146 -5.18 16.09 -4.96
CA PRO A 146 -4.22 15.07 -4.54
C PRO A 146 -3.12 14.77 -5.57
N ASP A 147 -3.43 14.83 -6.87
CA ASP A 147 -2.47 14.59 -7.95
C ASP A 147 -1.53 15.79 -8.19
N GLU A 148 -1.98 17.02 -7.90
CA GLU A 148 -1.10 18.18 -7.87
C GLU A 148 -0.12 18.10 -6.71
N ILE A 149 -0.59 17.66 -5.54
CA ILE A 149 0.28 17.43 -4.37
C ILE A 149 1.31 16.36 -4.67
N ALA A 150 0.90 15.26 -5.32
CA ALA A 150 1.82 14.19 -5.69
C ALA A 150 2.88 14.65 -6.69
N SER A 151 2.48 15.33 -7.78
CA SER A 151 3.43 15.79 -8.80
C SER A 151 4.40 16.87 -8.31
N ARG A 152 4.04 17.62 -7.26
CA ARG A 152 4.84 18.75 -6.74
C ARG A 152 5.22 18.59 -5.27
N HIS A 153 5.25 17.36 -4.75
CA HIS A 153 5.45 17.07 -3.32
C HIS A 153 6.70 17.74 -2.73
N LYS A 154 7.81 17.78 -3.49
CA LYS A 154 9.07 18.44 -3.10
C LYS A 154 8.92 19.96 -2.90
N GLU A 155 8.03 20.60 -3.65
CA GLU A 155 7.74 22.04 -3.49
C GLU A 155 7.04 22.34 -2.16
N PHE A 156 6.30 21.37 -1.62
CA PHE A 156 5.63 21.42 -0.33
C PHE A 156 6.52 20.97 0.83
N GLY A 157 7.76 20.54 0.56
CA GLY A 157 8.67 20.03 1.58
C GLY A 157 8.30 18.63 2.06
N LEU A 158 7.63 17.88 1.20
CA LEU A 158 7.33 16.47 1.38
C LEU A 158 8.35 15.64 0.59
N GLU A 159 8.66 14.46 1.11
CA GLU A 159 9.38 13.40 0.40
C GLU A 159 8.46 12.19 0.29
N GLU A 160 8.44 11.53 -0.87
CA GLU A 160 7.64 10.33 -1.09
C GLU A 160 8.20 9.16 -0.27
N GLY A 161 7.30 8.45 0.41
CA GLY A 161 7.54 7.14 0.98
C GLY A 161 6.96 6.04 0.08
N ASP A 162 6.55 4.93 0.67
CA ASP A 162 5.92 3.85 -0.09
C ASP A 162 4.53 4.24 -0.61
N SER A 163 4.11 3.59 -1.68
CA SER A 163 2.76 3.70 -2.22
C SER A 163 2.19 2.36 -2.62
N THR A 164 0.87 2.23 -2.49
CA THR A 164 0.12 1.04 -2.88
C THR A 164 -1.09 1.46 -3.69
N LEU A 165 -1.30 0.79 -4.83
CA LEU A 165 -2.52 0.90 -5.64
C LEU A 165 -3.26 -0.44 -5.63
N TRP A 166 -4.53 -0.41 -5.25
CA TRP A 166 -5.47 -1.51 -5.45
C TRP A 166 -6.48 -1.17 -6.53
N VAL A 167 -6.72 -2.12 -7.43
CA VAL A 167 -7.77 -2.03 -8.45
C VAL A 167 -8.83 -3.08 -8.16
N THR A 168 -10.07 -2.64 -7.93
CA THR A 168 -11.20 -3.53 -7.65
C THR A 168 -12.24 -3.47 -8.76
N ALA A 169 -12.84 -4.62 -9.06
CA ALA A 169 -13.90 -4.75 -10.05
C ALA A 169 -15.28 -4.74 -9.39
N ALA A 170 -16.17 -3.90 -9.94
CA ALA A 170 -17.59 -3.92 -9.58
C ALA A 170 -18.38 -4.77 -10.58
N GLU A 171 -19.33 -5.54 -10.05
CA GLU A 171 -20.22 -6.40 -10.84
C GLU A 171 -21.36 -5.59 -11.48
N GLU A 172 -21.96 -4.69 -10.70
CA GLU A 172 -23.02 -3.80 -11.13
C GLU A 172 -22.52 -2.36 -11.25
N LEU A 173 -23.23 -1.58 -12.08
CA LEU A 173 -22.98 -0.15 -12.20
C LEU A 173 -23.59 0.56 -10.99
N PRO A 174 -22.77 1.26 -10.17
CA PRO A 174 -23.26 1.93 -8.97
C PRO A 174 -24.13 3.14 -9.32
N GLU A 175 -25.06 3.46 -8.42
CA GLU A 175 -25.92 4.61 -8.56
C GLU A 175 -25.16 5.93 -8.26
N PRO A 176 -25.60 7.08 -8.80
CA PRO A 176 -24.98 8.37 -8.50
C PRO A 176 -24.91 8.66 -7.00
N GLY A 177 -23.69 8.87 -6.49
CA GLY A 177 -23.43 9.17 -5.08
C GLY A 177 -23.11 7.94 -4.21
N GLU A 178 -23.32 6.73 -4.71
CA GLU A 178 -23.01 5.49 -3.97
C GLU A 178 -21.52 5.37 -3.65
N TRP A 179 -20.64 5.77 -4.59
CA TRP A 179 -19.19 5.87 -4.37
C TRP A 179 -18.76 6.78 -3.22
N LEU A 180 -19.61 7.71 -2.79
CA LEU A 180 -19.27 8.69 -1.76
C LEU A 180 -19.68 8.24 -0.35
N ASN A 181 -20.48 7.18 -0.21
CA ASN A 181 -21.00 6.76 1.09
C ASN A 181 -19.93 6.06 1.95
N ALA A 182 -19.05 5.25 1.34
CA ALA A 182 -18.01 4.50 2.04
C ALA A 182 -16.72 4.37 1.18
N PRO A 183 -16.05 5.48 0.83
CA PRO A 183 -14.94 5.49 -0.13
C PRO A 183 -13.68 4.75 0.34
N PHE A 184 -13.60 4.42 1.65
CA PHE A 184 -12.47 3.73 2.27
C PHE A 184 -12.90 2.45 2.99
N GLU A 185 -14.08 1.91 2.68
CA GLU A 185 -14.38 0.55 3.10
C GLU A 185 -13.30 -0.38 2.53
N GLN A 186 -12.83 -1.30 3.37
CA GLN A 186 -11.70 -2.15 3.02
C GLN A 186 -12.06 -2.94 1.75
N ALA A 187 -11.21 -2.85 0.73
CA ALA A 187 -11.44 -3.55 -0.53
C ALA A 187 -11.63 -5.05 -0.25
N ASP A 188 -12.75 -5.61 -0.73
CA ASP A 188 -12.99 -7.05 -0.70
C ASP A 188 -11.81 -7.77 -1.37
N PRO A 189 -11.02 -8.57 -0.63
CA PRO A 189 -9.82 -9.21 -1.16
C PRO A 189 -10.10 -10.09 -2.39
N GLU A 190 -11.31 -10.68 -2.51
CA GLU A 190 -11.70 -11.51 -3.66
C GLU A 190 -12.03 -10.70 -4.91
N ARG A 191 -12.23 -9.37 -4.77
CA ARG A 191 -12.55 -8.43 -5.86
C ARG A 191 -11.33 -7.62 -6.32
N ILE A 192 -10.17 -7.81 -5.71
CA ILE A 192 -8.93 -7.15 -6.12
C ILE A 192 -8.42 -7.82 -7.40
N VAL A 193 -8.47 -7.06 -8.49
CA VAL A 193 -7.96 -7.47 -9.81
C VAL A 193 -6.44 -7.49 -9.80
N CYS A 194 -5.84 -6.44 -9.22
CA CYS A 194 -4.41 -6.34 -9.07
C CYS A 194 -4.02 -5.38 -7.94
N ARG A 195 -2.82 -5.61 -7.40
CA ARG A 195 -2.15 -4.80 -6.40
C ARG A 195 -0.77 -4.41 -6.94
N PHE A 196 -0.45 -3.13 -6.86
CA PHE A 196 0.88 -2.61 -7.15
C PHE A 196 1.42 -1.97 -5.88
N ASP A 197 2.59 -2.43 -5.43
CA ASP A 197 3.34 -1.81 -4.35
C ASP A 197 4.60 -1.19 -4.94
N VAL A 198 4.80 0.10 -4.71
CA VAL A 198 6.01 0.85 -5.10
C VAL A 198 6.68 1.32 -3.82
N SER A 199 7.96 1.00 -3.66
CA SER A 199 8.72 1.44 -2.50
C SER A 199 9.73 2.49 -2.90
N SER A 200 9.74 3.62 -2.18
CA SER A 200 10.62 4.74 -2.48
C SER A 200 12.11 4.41 -2.32
N VAL A 201 12.45 3.35 -1.58
CA VAL A 201 13.84 2.88 -1.39
C VAL A 201 14.37 2.16 -2.62
N PHE A 202 13.49 1.50 -3.39
CA PHE A 202 13.88 0.70 -4.57
C PHE A 202 13.66 1.43 -5.90
N ASP A 203 13.00 2.59 -5.88
CA ASP A 203 12.72 3.40 -7.07
C ASP A 203 13.94 4.24 -7.52
N ASP A 204 14.78 4.67 -6.56
CA ASP A 204 15.97 5.54 -6.77
C ASP A 204 17.14 4.83 -7.49
N ASP A 205 17.04 3.51 -7.75
CA ASP A 205 18.04 2.69 -8.45
C ASP A 205 17.76 2.56 -9.98
N SER A 206 16.71 3.21 -10.51
CA SER A 206 16.28 3.03 -11.91
C SER A 206 16.49 4.22 -12.85
N ASP A 207 17.03 5.33 -12.35
CA ASP A 207 17.49 6.47 -13.16
C ASP A 207 18.96 6.28 -13.62
N ASP A 208 19.23 5.22 -14.40
CA ASP A 208 20.46 5.14 -15.21
C ASP A 208 20.24 5.94 -16.50
N ASP A 209 20.95 7.07 -16.60
CA ASP A 209 21.00 8.07 -17.68
C ASP A 209 20.78 7.53 -19.11
N PRO A 210 19.84 8.09 -19.90
CA PRO A 210 19.81 7.89 -21.34
C PRO A 210 20.57 9.02 -22.06
N ASP A 211 21.84 9.29 -21.74
CA ASP A 211 22.68 10.22 -22.53
C ASP A 211 24.18 9.98 -22.30
N ASP A 212 24.73 8.93 -22.90
CA ASP A 212 26.15 8.91 -23.27
C ASP A 212 26.29 8.23 -24.63
N ASP A 213 25.87 8.95 -25.68
CA ASP A 213 26.22 8.64 -27.06
C ASP A 213 27.49 9.47 -27.38
N PRO A 214 28.71 8.91 -27.26
CA PRO A 214 29.90 9.66 -27.59
C PRO A 214 29.93 9.91 -29.10
N GLU A 215 29.79 11.19 -29.44
CA GLU A 215 30.01 11.80 -30.74
C GLU A 215 31.25 11.24 -31.45
N ASP A 216 31.07 10.36 -32.43
CA ASP A 216 32.12 9.95 -33.36
C ASP A 216 32.19 10.99 -34.50
N ASP A 217 32.85 12.12 -34.21
CA ASP A 217 33.12 13.19 -35.18
C ASP A 217 34.40 12.86 -35.97
N PRO A 218 34.37 12.68 -37.31
CA PRO A 218 35.52 12.23 -38.08
C PRO A 218 36.35 13.43 -38.58
N VAL A 219 37.49 13.72 -37.96
CA VAL A 219 38.52 14.59 -38.55
C VAL A 219 39.90 14.12 -38.08
N GLY A 220 40.88 13.74 -38.90
CA GLY A 220 41.05 13.67 -40.34
C GLY A 220 42.53 13.34 -40.62
N VAL A 221 42.87 12.81 -41.79
CA VAL A 221 44.27 12.81 -42.26
C VAL A 221 44.33 13.09 -43.77
N ASP A 222 44.71 14.34 -44.04
CA ASP A 222 45.67 14.81 -45.05
C ASP A 222 45.38 14.66 -46.56
N THR A 223 45.04 15.80 -47.15
CA THR A 223 45.09 16.11 -48.58
C THR A 223 46.54 16.25 -49.06
N GLY A 224 47.05 15.24 -49.77
CA GLY A 224 48.25 15.34 -50.60
C GLY A 224 47.91 15.74 -52.05
N GLN A 225 48.42 16.89 -52.46
CA GLN A 225 48.26 17.54 -53.77
C GLN A 225 49.00 16.83 -54.93
N GLU A 226 48.46 16.97 -56.15
CA GLU A 226 48.91 16.52 -57.47
C GLU A 226 50.43 16.64 -57.78
N THR A 227 50.98 15.68 -58.54
CA THR A 227 51.79 15.91 -59.77
C THR A 227 51.89 14.63 -60.61
N GLY A 228 51.87 14.76 -61.94
CA GLY A 228 51.74 13.63 -62.88
C GLY A 228 53.04 13.06 -63.49
N ALA A 229 52.80 12.22 -64.51
CA ALA A 229 53.68 11.72 -65.58
C ALA A 229 54.58 10.49 -65.35
N GLY A 230 54.41 9.49 -66.24
CA GLY A 230 55.52 8.74 -66.83
C GLY A 230 55.56 7.23 -66.58
N ALA A 231 55.06 6.45 -67.54
CA ALA A 231 55.45 5.05 -67.75
C ALA A 231 56.84 4.96 -68.43
N PRO A 232 57.48 3.79 -68.36
CA PRO A 232 58.11 3.20 -69.54
C PRO A 232 57.40 1.93 -70.03
#